data_AF-A0A2N0S8T6-F1
#
_entry.id   AF-A0A2N0S8T6-F1
#
_cell.length_a   1.000
_cell.length_b   1.000
_cell.length_c   1.000
_cell.angle_alpha   90.00
_cell.angle_beta   90.00
_cell.angle_gamma   90.00
#
_symmetry.space_group_name_H-M   'P 1'
#
loop_
_entity.id
_entity.type
_entity.pdbx_description
1 polymer ?
#
loop_
_entity_poly.entity_id
_entity_poly.type
_entity_poly.pdbx_seq_one_letter_code
_entity_poly.pdbx_strand_id
1 'polypeptide(L)'
;MELSQRNSDWESKFSDEVKKALHDANATDYEMFIKMLLSLKMYEKKENLKALSESMVDAIAKENEQLDPSNESSFQKFMLCGKTLIQFFEKGISTTPILAFLVKKMLPQNIYCNLQAKQQKSVLRYLVEFIIRSPNETTLKEAAPLIKDIFVKEVPEPPSDNNEEDPKLDLNKVENIVYAIYTIASKVPAITEGQEMNSRLRHLYTFAMKCQTRVKLGLKDLQKTQNKDQQTIEKIKKAENVQTVTQNIFTMTKELMKPAVARHFTKVVISWRTSPQTTTSPPTLTSSTTGVKRPNTEGSTSNPNKKQKSAQTNTTSQASQIRQKITAPKVTKSVRTGQANKRTGEANKRTGGSGGNRNNGVRLAKIARNKNNEKNLYVPPPRRAK
;
A
#
# COMPACT_ATOMS: atom_id res chain seq x y z
N MET A 1 -34.84 16.03 -29.09
CA MET A 1 -34.69 14.78 -28.31
C MET A 1 -34.23 13.63 -29.19
N GLU A 2 -34.95 13.28 -30.25
CA GLU A 2 -34.70 12.09 -31.08
C GLU A 2 -33.25 11.87 -31.54
N LEU A 3 -32.51 12.91 -31.94
CA LEU A 3 -31.09 12.78 -32.32
C LEU A 3 -30.19 12.33 -31.16
N SER A 4 -30.51 12.71 -29.93
CA SER A 4 -29.80 12.24 -28.73
C SER A 4 -30.17 10.80 -28.38
N GLN A 5 -31.46 10.43 -28.55
CA GLN A 5 -31.95 9.06 -28.43
C GLN A 5 -31.26 8.13 -29.43
N ARG A 6 -31.29 8.46 -30.74
CA ARG A 6 -30.63 7.70 -31.81
C ARG A 6 -29.13 7.56 -31.57
N ASN A 7 -28.48 8.58 -31.01
CA ASN A 7 -27.07 8.49 -30.62
C ASN A 7 -26.83 7.49 -29.48
N SER A 8 -27.67 7.47 -28.45
CA SER A 8 -27.59 6.49 -27.36
C SER A 8 -27.84 5.05 -27.86
N ASP A 9 -28.75 4.86 -28.81
CA ASP A 9 -29.13 3.54 -29.31
C ASP A 9 -28.05 2.90 -30.19
N TRP A 10 -27.35 3.68 -31.02
CA TRP A 10 -26.22 3.13 -31.80
C TRP A 10 -25.00 2.89 -30.93
N GLU A 11 -24.68 3.78 -29.97
CA GLU A 11 -23.56 3.59 -29.05
C GLU A 11 -23.74 2.29 -28.26
N SER A 12 -24.96 2.00 -27.76
CA SER A 12 -25.24 0.74 -27.06
C SER A 12 -25.04 -0.49 -27.95
N LYS A 13 -25.61 -0.50 -29.16
CA LYS A 13 -25.48 -1.63 -30.10
C LYS A 13 -24.02 -1.88 -30.49
N PHE A 14 -23.28 -0.83 -30.81
CA PHE A 14 -21.85 -0.92 -31.12
C PHE A 14 -21.06 -1.41 -29.90
N SER A 15 -21.35 -0.88 -28.71
CA SER A 15 -20.79 -1.37 -27.45
C SER A 15 -20.97 -2.87 -27.28
N ASP A 16 -22.17 -3.38 -27.56
CA ASP A 16 -22.51 -4.76 -27.26
C ASP A 16 -21.91 -5.74 -28.28
N GLU A 17 -21.78 -5.35 -29.56
CA GLU A 17 -21.00 -6.14 -30.53
C GLU A 17 -19.49 -6.13 -30.22
N VAL A 18 -18.91 -4.98 -29.85
CA VAL A 18 -17.48 -4.93 -29.48
C VAL A 18 -17.21 -5.70 -28.18
N LYS A 19 -18.13 -5.69 -27.21
CA LYS A 19 -18.03 -6.55 -26.00
C LYS A 19 -18.03 -8.04 -26.33
N LYS A 20 -18.87 -8.50 -27.27
CA LYS A 20 -18.81 -9.90 -27.73
C LYS A 20 -17.44 -10.21 -28.32
N ALA A 21 -16.93 -9.32 -29.18
CA ALA A 21 -15.63 -9.48 -29.82
C ALA A 21 -14.44 -9.48 -28.83
N LEU A 22 -14.56 -8.85 -27.64
CA LEU A 22 -13.51 -8.89 -26.60
C LEU A 22 -13.15 -10.31 -26.14
N HIS A 23 -14.07 -11.28 -26.21
CA HIS A 23 -13.80 -12.66 -25.77
C HIS A 23 -12.79 -13.39 -26.67
N ASP A 24 -12.83 -13.12 -27.97
CA ASP A 24 -12.03 -13.83 -28.99
C ASP A 24 -10.86 -12.97 -29.52
N ALA A 25 -10.81 -11.69 -29.17
CA ALA A 25 -9.75 -10.75 -29.51
C ALA A 25 -8.37 -11.23 -29.04
N ASN A 26 -7.30 -11.05 -29.82
CA ASN A 26 -5.92 -11.17 -29.28
C ASN A 26 -5.55 -9.95 -28.41
N ALA A 27 -4.34 -9.89 -27.84
CA ALA A 27 -3.93 -8.76 -26.99
C ALA A 27 -3.98 -7.38 -27.68
N THR A 28 -3.65 -7.31 -28.97
CA THR A 28 -3.68 -6.07 -29.78
C THR A 28 -5.11 -5.64 -30.09
N ASP A 29 -5.95 -6.58 -30.52
CA ASP A 29 -7.35 -6.31 -30.82
C ASP A 29 -8.13 -5.95 -29.56
N TYR A 30 -7.82 -6.61 -28.44
CA TYR A 30 -8.37 -6.26 -27.13
C TYR A 30 -8.00 -4.81 -26.75
N GLU A 31 -6.75 -4.37 -27.00
CA GLU A 31 -6.39 -2.95 -26.81
C GLU A 31 -7.20 -2.00 -27.70
N MET A 32 -7.39 -2.34 -28.97
CA MET A 32 -8.16 -1.54 -29.91
C MET A 32 -9.65 -1.48 -29.51
N PHE A 33 -10.25 -2.61 -29.15
CA PHE A 33 -11.64 -2.71 -28.70
C PHE A 33 -11.88 -1.92 -27.41
N ILE A 34 -10.99 -2.00 -26.42
CA ILE A 34 -11.09 -1.18 -25.20
C ILE A 34 -10.95 0.32 -25.52
N LYS A 35 -10.06 0.73 -26.43
CA LYS A 35 -9.96 2.14 -26.87
C LYS A 35 -11.23 2.61 -27.58
N MET A 36 -11.82 1.80 -28.47
CA MET A 36 -13.07 2.15 -29.16
C MET A 36 -14.24 2.25 -28.17
N LEU A 37 -14.39 1.28 -27.27
CA LEU A 37 -15.39 1.34 -26.20
C LEU A 37 -15.23 2.61 -25.35
N LEU A 38 -14.02 2.94 -24.92
CA LEU A 38 -13.75 4.14 -24.12
C LEU A 38 -14.00 5.48 -24.85
N SER A 39 -14.16 5.47 -26.17
CA SER A 39 -14.50 6.68 -26.94
C SER A 39 -16.00 7.00 -26.95
N LEU A 40 -16.87 6.07 -26.54
CA LEU A 40 -18.32 6.23 -26.54
C LEU A 40 -18.79 7.07 -25.34
N LYS A 41 -19.68 8.03 -25.57
CA LYS A 41 -20.17 8.95 -24.53
C LYS A 41 -21.01 8.25 -23.47
N MET A 42 -21.63 7.12 -23.81
CA MET A 42 -22.39 6.30 -22.86
C MET A 42 -21.57 5.91 -21.61
N TYR A 43 -20.24 5.81 -21.69
CA TYR A 43 -19.36 5.47 -20.56
C TYR A 43 -18.95 6.64 -19.66
N GLU A 44 -19.47 7.85 -19.92
CA GLU A 44 -19.52 8.91 -18.91
C GLU A 44 -20.43 8.51 -17.75
N LYS A 45 -21.47 7.70 -18.01
CA LYS A 45 -22.39 7.18 -16.98
C LYS A 45 -21.76 6.04 -16.18
N LYS A 46 -21.93 6.09 -14.86
CA LYS A 46 -21.30 5.14 -13.93
C LYS A 46 -21.83 3.72 -14.09
N GLU A 47 -23.12 3.53 -14.36
CA GLU A 47 -23.73 2.22 -14.58
C GLU A 47 -23.16 1.52 -15.82
N ASN A 48 -22.97 2.25 -16.92
CA ASN A 48 -22.37 1.72 -18.13
C ASN A 48 -20.89 1.38 -17.93
N LEU A 49 -20.15 2.24 -17.22
CA LEU A 49 -18.75 1.98 -16.88
C LEU A 49 -18.59 0.75 -15.97
N LYS A 50 -19.56 0.52 -15.06
CA LYS A 50 -19.63 -0.70 -14.25
C LYS A 50 -19.84 -1.94 -15.15
N ALA A 51 -20.83 -1.92 -16.03
CA ALA A 51 -21.11 -3.04 -16.94
C ALA A 51 -19.91 -3.33 -17.86
N LEU A 52 -19.24 -2.30 -18.39
CA LEU A 52 -17.98 -2.46 -19.13
C LEU A 52 -16.89 -3.10 -18.27
N SER A 53 -16.72 -2.67 -17.01
CA SER A 53 -15.72 -3.27 -16.12
C SER A 53 -15.95 -4.77 -15.88
N GLU A 54 -17.22 -5.19 -15.82
CA GLU A 54 -17.61 -6.59 -15.67
C GLU A 54 -17.34 -7.36 -16.97
N SER A 55 -17.72 -6.82 -18.14
CA SER A 55 -17.40 -7.40 -19.46
C SER A 55 -15.89 -7.55 -19.71
N MET A 56 -15.08 -6.57 -19.29
CA MET A 56 -13.61 -6.62 -19.40
C MET A 56 -12.98 -7.72 -18.54
N VAL A 57 -13.52 -7.95 -17.34
CA VAL A 57 -13.05 -9.03 -16.45
C VAL A 57 -13.52 -10.39 -17.00
N ASP A 58 -14.74 -10.48 -17.51
CA ASP A 58 -15.28 -11.72 -18.07
C ASP A 58 -14.56 -12.14 -19.37
N ALA A 59 -14.23 -11.18 -20.25
CA ALA A 59 -13.42 -11.41 -21.44
C ALA A 59 -12.08 -12.08 -21.12
N ILE A 60 -11.34 -11.56 -20.12
CA ILE A 60 -10.09 -12.18 -19.69
C ILE A 60 -10.30 -13.43 -18.80
N ALA A 61 -11.50 -13.66 -18.25
CA ALA A 61 -11.79 -14.84 -17.44
C ALA A 61 -12.12 -16.07 -18.31
N LYS A 62 -12.89 -15.87 -19.37
CA LYS A 62 -13.40 -16.92 -20.28
C LYS A 62 -12.28 -17.59 -21.09
N GLU A 63 -11.26 -16.83 -21.47
CA GLU A 63 -10.04 -17.35 -22.12
C GLU A 63 -9.18 -18.22 -21.17
N ASN A 64 -9.44 -18.17 -19.86
CA ASN A 64 -8.53 -18.63 -18.82
C ASN A 64 -9.09 -19.80 -17.97
N GLU A 65 -9.82 -20.77 -18.56
CA GLU A 65 -10.09 -22.03 -17.84
C GLU A 65 -8.78 -22.72 -17.42
N GLN A 66 -7.76 -22.68 -18.29
CA GLN A 66 -6.36 -22.93 -17.93
C GLN A 66 -5.54 -21.68 -18.28
N LEU A 67 -5.22 -20.86 -17.28
CA LEU A 67 -4.31 -19.73 -17.47
C LEU A 67 -2.90 -20.27 -17.64
N ASP A 68 -2.46 -20.48 -18.89
CA ASP A 68 -1.08 -20.82 -19.19
C ASP A 68 -0.18 -19.60 -18.88
N PRO A 69 0.70 -19.67 -17.87
CA PRO A 69 1.61 -18.56 -17.52
C PRO A 69 2.60 -18.23 -18.66
N SER A 70 2.75 -19.16 -19.62
CA SER A 70 3.59 -19.03 -20.81
C SER A 70 2.90 -18.22 -21.93
N ASN A 71 1.57 -18.06 -21.89
CA ASN A 71 0.83 -17.29 -22.87
C ASN A 71 0.92 -15.78 -22.58
N GLU A 72 1.94 -15.15 -23.16
CA GLU A 72 2.18 -13.71 -23.05
C GLU A 72 0.97 -12.87 -23.52
N SER A 73 0.16 -13.34 -24.48
CA SER A 73 -1.05 -12.63 -24.94
C SER A 73 -2.09 -12.49 -23.81
N SER A 74 -2.40 -13.59 -23.12
CA SER A 74 -3.33 -13.61 -21.98
C SER A 74 -2.80 -12.75 -20.82
N PHE A 75 -1.49 -12.76 -20.58
CA PHE A 75 -0.87 -11.87 -19.59
C PHE A 75 -0.98 -10.38 -19.98
N GLN A 76 -0.72 -10.03 -21.25
CA GLN A 76 -0.84 -8.65 -21.74
C GLN A 76 -2.28 -8.13 -21.65
N LYS A 77 -3.29 -8.97 -21.97
CA LYS A 77 -4.71 -8.64 -21.76
C LYS A 77 -5.03 -8.33 -20.29
N PHE A 78 -4.57 -9.17 -19.36
CA PHE A 78 -4.72 -8.91 -17.93
C PHE A 78 -4.04 -7.59 -17.52
N MET A 79 -2.79 -7.35 -17.95
CA MET A 79 -2.03 -6.13 -17.67
C MET A 79 -2.76 -4.87 -18.14
N LEU A 80 -3.32 -4.91 -19.34
CA LEU A 80 -4.09 -3.81 -19.92
C LEU A 80 -5.44 -3.63 -19.23
N CYS A 81 -6.17 -4.72 -18.97
CA CYS A 81 -7.42 -4.69 -18.22
C CYS A 81 -7.21 -4.03 -16.84
N GLY A 82 -6.23 -4.49 -16.07
CA GLY A 82 -5.86 -3.88 -14.79
C GLY A 82 -5.48 -2.40 -14.91
N LYS A 83 -4.69 -2.00 -15.91
CA LYS A 83 -4.29 -0.60 -16.16
C LYS A 83 -5.49 0.31 -16.42
N THR A 84 -6.45 -0.16 -17.22
CA THR A 84 -7.66 0.59 -17.55
C THR A 84 -8.60 0.67 -16.37
N LEU A 85 -8.85 -0.45 -15.68
CA LEU A 85 -9.75 -0.50 -14.53
C LEU A 85 -9.29 0.36 -13.34
N ILE A 86 -7.97 0.59 -13.16
CA ILE A 86 -7.45 1.53 -12.15
C ILE A 86 -8.10 2.91 -12.25
N GLN A 87 -8.35 3.40 -13.47
CA GLN A 87 -9.00 4.69 -13.73
C GLN A 87 -10.51 4.64 -13.38
N PHE A 88 -11.15 3.49 -13.54
CA PHE A 88 -12.58 3.31 -13.24
C PHE A 88 -12.82 3.27 -11.72
N PHE A 89 -11.88 2.72 -10.96
CA PHE A 89 -11.97 2.70 -9.50
C PHE A 89 -11.98 4.10 -8.88
N GLU A 90 -11.40 5.09 -9.55
CA GLU A 90 -11.43 6.50 -9.12
C GLU A 90 -12.80 7.15 -9.34
N LYS A 91 -13.57 6.63 -10.32
CA LYS A 91 -15.01 6.91 -10.50
C LYS A 91 -15.89 6.06 -9.56
N GLY A 92 -15.28 5.34 -8.61
CA GLY A 92 -15.96 4.52 -7.61
C GLY A 92 -16.59 3.24 -8.15
N ILE A 93 -16.01 2.63 -9.19
CA ILE A 93 -16.26 1.25 -9.60
C ILE A 93 -15.53 0.30 -8.64
N SER A 94 -16.09 -0.88 -8.36
CA SER A 94 -15.51 -1.83 -7.40
C SER A 94 -14.28 -2.56 -7.97
N THR A 95 -13.25 -2.76 -7.14
CA THR A 95 -12.10 -3.62 -7.47
C THR A 95 -12.38 -5.11 -7.29
N THR A 96 -13.53 -5.46 -6.70
CA THR A 96 -13.87 -6.84 -6.32
C THR A 96 -13.82 -7.84 -7.49
N PRO A 97 -14.40 -7.57 -8.68
CA PRO A 97 -14.41 -8.57 -9.77
C PRO A 97 -13.00 -8.91 -10.28
N ILE A 98 -12.17 -7.90 -10.57
CA ILE A 98 -10.80 -8.13 -11.05
C ILE A 98 -9.90 -8.73 -9.96
N LEU A 99 -10.13 -8.41 -8.69
CA LEU A 99 -9.40 -9.04 -7.60
C LEU A 99 -9.81 -10.52 -7.45
N ALA A 100 -11.09 -10.85 -7.56
CA ALA A 100 -11.55 -12.24 -7.53
C ALA A 100 -10.96 -13.06 -8.70
N PHE A 101 -10.85 -12.47 -9.90
CA PHE A 101 -10.10 -13.07 -11.01
C PHE A 101 -8.63 -13.29 -10.63
N LEU A 102 -7.93 -12.24 -10.14
CA LEU A 102 -6.52 -12.32 -9.76
C LEU A 102 -6.26 -13.42 -8.71
N VAL A 103 -7.09 -13.48 -7.67
CA VAL A 103 -7.04 -14.48 -6.59
C VAL A 103 -7.23 -15.89 -7.13
N LYS A 104 -8.17 -16.10 -8.05
CA LYS A 104 -8.49 -17.44 -8.58
C LYS A 104 -7.58 -17.91 -9.71
N LYS A 105 -6.95 -16.99 -10.45
CA LYS A 105 -6.24 -17.30 -11.71
C LYS A 105 -4.76 -16.89 -11.76
N MET A 106 -4.27 -16.05 -10.84
CA MET A 106 -2.88 -15.54 -10.87
C MET A 106 -2.10 -15.72 -9.56
N LEU A 107 -2.78 -15.68 -8.41
CA LEU A 107 -2.16 -15.90 -7.08
C LEU A 107 -1.93 -17.36 -6.66
N PRO A 108 -2.62 -18.40 -7.17
CA PRO A 108 -2.35 -19.78 -6.76
C PRO A 108 -0.88 -20.12 -6.96
N GLN A 109 -0.24 -20.74 -5.96
CA GLN A 109 1.21 -20.86 -5.90
C GLN A 109 1.80 -21.59 -7.13
N ASN A 110 1.11 -22.62 -7.62
CA ASN A 110 1.46 -23.37 -8.84
C ASN A 110 1.43 -22.51 -10.13
N ILE A 111 0.65 -21.44 -10.16
CA ILE A 111 0.59 -20.48 -11.28
C ILE A 111 1.65 -19.39 -11.07
N TYR A 112 1.59 -18.72 -9.90
CA TYR A 112 2.44 -17.58 -9.57
C TYR A 112 3.94 -17.89 -9.69
N CYS A 113 4.34 -19.11 -9.30
CA CYS A 113 5.74 -19.53 -9.31
C CYS A 113 6.29 -19.79 -10.71
N ASN A 114 5.43 -20.05 -11.69
CA ASN A 114 5.80 -20.32 -13.08
C ASN A 114 5.85 -19.03 -13.93
N LEU A 115 5.26 -17.94 -13.45
CA LEU A 115 5.39 -16.61 -14.06
C LEU A 115 6.85 -16.12 -14.05
N GLN A 116 7.24 -15.40 -15.10
CA GLN A 116 8.52 -14.71 -15.16
C GLN A 116 8.65 -13.67 -14.03
N ALA A 117 9.87 -13.41 -13.56
CA ALA A 117 10.12 -12.44 -12.47
C ALA A 117 9.54 -11.03 -12.72
N LYS A 118 9.43 -10.61 -13.99
CA LYS A 118 8.76 -9.36 -14.39
C LYS A 118 7.24 -9.44 -14.21
N GLN A 119 6.63 -10.53 -14.69
CA GLN A 119 5.19 -10.80 -14.57
C GLN A 119 4.77 -10.92 -13.09
N GLN A 120 5.53 -11.66 -12.28
CA GLN A 120 5.35 -11.78 -10.82
C GLN A 120 5.29 -10.43 -10.09
N LYS A 121 6.17 -9.48 -10.46
CA LYS A 121 6.18 -8.11 -9.90
C LYS A 121 4.95 -7.33 -10.32
N SER A 122 4.52 -7.46 -11.57
CA SER A 122 3.30 -6.82 -12.06
C SER A 122 2.04 -7.36 -11.37
N VAL A 123 1.91 -8.68 -11.21
CA VAL A 123 0.81 -9.33 -10.47
C VAL A 123 0.71 -8.79 -9.04
N LEU A 124 1.84 -8.73 -8.32
CA LEU A 124 1.88 -8.16 -6.98
C LEU A 124 1.56 -6.67 -6.93
N ARG A 125 1.98 -5.90 -7.93
CA ARG A 125 1.62 -4.48 -8.03
C ARG A 125 0.11 -4.31 -8.22
N TYR A 126 -0.52 -5.08 -9.12
CA TYR A 126 -1.97 -5.04 -9.32
C TYR A 126 -2.73 -5.53 -8.09
N LEU A 127 -2.24 -6.54 -7.38
CA LEU A 127 -2.79 -6.98 -6.10
C LEU A 127 -2.93 -5.80 -5.11
N VAL A 128 -1.87 -5.01 -4.93
CA VAL A 128 -1.91 -3.80 -4.09
C VAL A 128 -2.90 -2.76 -4.64
N GLU A 129 -2.86 -2.46 -5.93
CA GLU A 129 -3.73 -1.49 -6.59
C GLU A 129 -5.23 -1.83 -6.41
N PHE A 130 -5.57 -3.13 -6.35
CA PHE A 130 -6.94 -3.59 -6.15
C PHE A 130 -7.34 -3.63 -4.66
N ILE A 131 -6.45 -4.07 -3.77
CA ILE A 131 -6.69 -4.19 -2.32
C ILE A 131 -6.80 -2.81 -1.64
N ILE A 132 -5.96 -1.83 -2.02
CA ILE A 132 -5.95 -0.49 -1.40
C ILE A 132 -7.30 0.24 -1.53
N ARG A 133 -8.11 -0.11 -2.54
CA ARG A 133 -9.44 0.46 -2.79
C ARG A 133 -10.58 -0.25 -2.02
N SER A 134 -10.25 -1.07 -1.02
CA SER A 134 -11.20 -1.74 -0.11
C SER A 134 -12.28 -2.60 -0.82
N PRO A 135 -11.87 -3.70 -1.48
CA PRO A 135 -12.80 -4.72 -1.98
C PRO A 135 -13.61 -5.37 -0.84
N ASN A 136 -14.60 -6.19 -1.22
CA ASN A 136 -15.43 -6.91 -0.26
C ASN A 136 -14.60 -7.88 0.62
N GLU A 137 -15.14 -8.23 1.79
CA GLU A 137 -14.43 -9.06 2.77
C GLU A 137 -14.23 -10.51 2.30
N THR A 138 -15.19 -11.05 1.55
CA THR A 138 -15.15 -12.43 1.01
C THR A 138 -13.92 -12.64 0.12
N THR A 139 -13.69 -11.76 -0.86
CA THR A 139 -12.52 -11.86 -1.74
C THR A 139 -11.20 -11.66 -0.99
N LEU A 140 -11.19 -10.88 0.10
CA LEU A 140 -10.00 -10.74 0.96
C LEU A 140 -9.73 -12.01 1.79
N LYS A 141 -10.77 -12.74 2.21
CA LYS A 141 -10.63 -14.05 2.85
C LYS A 141 -10.11 -15.11 1.89
N GLU A 142 -10.59 -15.12 0.64
CA GLU A 142 -10.06 -15.98 -0.43
C GLU A 142 -8.59 -15.64 -0.78
N ALA A 143 -8.22 -14.36 -0.78
CA ALA A 143 -6.86 -13.91 -1.08
C ALA A 143 -5.85 -14.23 0.04
N ALA A 144 -6.29 -14.22 1.29
CA ALA A 144 -5.43 -14.32 2.47
C ALA A 144 -4.48 -15.54 2.50
N PRO A 145 -4.93 -16.80 2.28
CA PRO A 145 -4.02 -17.95 2.26
C PRO A 145 -3.00 -17.87 1.12
N LEU A 146 -3.42 -17.54 -0.10
CA LEU A 146 -2.51 -17.47 -1.25
C LEU A 146 -1.40 -16.43 -1.08
N ILE A 147 -1.73 -15.28 -0.48
CA ILE A 147 -0.75 -14.22 -0.20
C ILE A 147 0.20 -14.65 0.93
N LYS A 148 -0.28 -15.44 1.90
CA LYS A 148 0.55 -16.05 2.94
C LYS A 148 1.52 -17.08 2.34
N ASP A 149 1.09 -17.90 1.40
CA ASP A 149 1.94 -18.89 0.72
C ASP A 149 3.02 -18.20 -0.15
N ILE A 150 2.65 -17.11 -0.83
CA ILE A 150 3.62 -16.25 -1.54
C ILE A 150 4.60 -15.60 -0.54
N PHE A 151 4.14 -15.08 0.60
CA PHE A 151 5.02 -14.50 1.62
C PHE A 151 6.00 -15.52 2.19
N VAL A 152 5.54 -16.73 2.51
CA VAL A 152 6.39 -17.82 3.03
C VAL A 152 7.48 -18.23 2.04
N LYS A 153 7.18 -18.19 0.73
CA LYS A 153 8.15 -18.47 -0.34
C LYS A 153 9.14 -17.33 -0.58
N GLU A 154 8.68 -16.08 -0.58
CA GLU A 154 9.48 -14.90 -0.95
C GLU A 154 10.26 -14.30 0.22
N VAL A 155 9.86 -14.60 1.45
CA VAL A 155 10.57 -14.25 2.68
C VAL A 155 11.09 -15.54 3.30
N PRO A 156 12.40 -15.83 3.20
CA PRO A 156 12.96 -17.07 3.71
C PRO A 156 12.93 -17.11 5.24
N GLU A 157 13.21 -18.30 5.78
CA GLU A 157 13.46 -18.51 7.20
C GLU A 157 14.56 -17.56 7.70
N PRO A 158 14.53 -17.11 8.97
CA PRO A 158 15.71 -16.52 9.58
C PRO A 158 16.90 -17.50 9.49
N PRO A 159 18.13 -17.02 9.25
CA PRO A 159 19.32 -17.87 9.31
C PRO A 159 19.42 -18.58 10.66
N SER A 160 19.90 -19.82 10.64
CA SER A 160 20.05 -20.62 11.87
C SER A 160 21.24 -20.16 12.70
N ASP A 161 22.28 -19.67 12.02
CA ASP A 161 23.49 -19.14 12.64
C ASP A 161 23.65 -17.63 12.41
N ASN A 162 24.08 -16.90 13.44
CA ASN A 162 24.32 -15.45 13.37
C ASN A 162 25.46 -15.03 12.40
N ASN A 163 26.19 -16.00 11.83
CA ASN A 163 27.28 -15.80 10.88
C ASN A 163 26.86 -15.98 9.41
N GLU A 164 25.65 -16.47 9.14
CA GLU A 164 25.13 -16.58 7.78
C GLU A 164 24.78 -15.19 7.21
N GLU A 165 24.99 -14.97 5.91
CA GLU A 165 24.65 -13.68 5.30
C GLU A 165 23.13 -13.46 5.25
N ASP A 166 22.67 -12.25 5.59
CA ASP A 166 21.25 -11.88 5.48
C ASP A 166 20.77 -12.13 4.01
N PRO A 167 19.69 -12.88 3.79
CA PRO A 167 19.32 -13.36 2.46
C PRO A 167 18.94 -12.23 1.49
N LYS A 168 19.20 -12.46 0.19
CA LYS A 168 19.02 -11.46 -0.88
C LYS A 168 17.54 -11.28 -1.27
N LEU A 169 16.82 -10.49 -0.48
CA LEU A 169 15.43 -10.12 -0.72
C LEU A 169 15.24 -9.11 -1.86
N ASP A 170 14.23 -9.32 -2.72
CA ASP A 170 13.71 -8.26 -3.59
C ASP A 170 12.75 -7.38 -2.79
N LEU A 171 13.28 -6.26 -2.28
CA LEU A 171 12.57 -5.40 -1.35
C LEU A 171 11.28 -4.81 -1.93
N ASN A 172 11.21 -4.53 -3.24
CA ASN A 172 9.98 -4.02 -3.86
C ASN A 172 8.92 -5.13 -3.94
N LYS A 173 9.34 -6.37 -4.21
CA LYS A 173 8.46 -7.55 -4.20
C LYS A 173 7.91 -7.79 -2.79
N VAL A 174 8.78 -7.76 -1.78
CA VAL A 174 8.41 -7.92 -0.36
C VAL A 174 7.50 -6.79 0.13
N GLU A 175 7.74 -5.53 -0.26
CA GLU A 175 6.86 -4.41 0.08
C GLU A 175 5.43 -4.62 -0.43
N ASN A 176 5.25 -5.08 -1.68
CA ASN A 176 3.92 -5.41 -2.21
C ASN A 176 3.21 -6.47 -1.35
N ILE A 177 3.91 -7.56 -1.04
CA ILE A 177 3.35 -8.69 -0.30
C ILE A 177 2.98 -8.25 1.13
N VAL A 178 3.88 -7.57 1.83
CA VAL A 178 3.63 -7.06 3.18
C VAL A 178 2.52 -6.02 3.19
N TYR A 179 2.40 -5.17 2.15
CA TYR A 179 1.31 -4.22 2.02
C TYR A 179 -0.05 -4.89 1.83
N ALA A 180 -0.11 -5.94 1.02
CA ALA A 180 -1.30 -6.75 0.84
C ALA A 180 -1.70 -7.43 2.18
N ILE A 181 -0.75 -8.07 2.88
CA ILE A 181 -0.98 -8.66 4.21
C ILE A 181 -1.44 -7.59 5.20
N TYR A 182 -0.78 -6.44 5.26
CA TYR A 182 -1.10 -5.34 6.16
C TYR A 182 -2.52 -4.82 5.96
N THR A 183 -2.93 -4.64 4.70
CA THR A 183 -4.27 -4.16 4.37
C THR A 183 -5.33 -5.24 4.65
N ILE A 184 -5.06 -6.51 4.32
CA ILE A 184 -5.96 -7.62 4.63
C ILE A 184 -6.12 -7.81 6.14
N ALA A 185 -5.03 -7.76 6.92
CA ALA A 185 -5.04 -7.99 8.36
C ALA A 185 -5.92 -7.00 9.16
N SER A 186 -6.29 -5.86 8.56
CA SER A 186 -7.26 -4.91 9.12
C SER A 186 -8.72 -5.40 9.10
N LYS A 187 -9.04 -6.37 8.23
CA LYS A 187 -10.37 -6.99 8.08
C LYS A 187 -10.37 -8.50 8.36
N VAL A 188 -9.26 -9.19 8.09
CA VAL A 188 -9.07 -10.63 8.28
C VAL A 188 -7.79 -10.83 9.11
N PRO A 189 -7.82 -10.63 10.44
CA PRO A 189 -6.60 -10.64 11.26
C PRO A 189 -5.83 -11.96 11.22
N ALA A 190 -6.54 -13.07 10.98
CA ALA A 190 -6.01 -14.43 10.93
C ALA A 190 -4.92 -14.67 9.87
N ILE A 191 -4.81 -13.81 8.84
CA ILE A 191 -3.73 -13.91 7.84
C ILE A 191 -2.32 -13.91 8.47
N THR A 192 -2.18 -13.25 9.63
CA THR A 192 -0.91 -13.15 10.37
C THR A 192 -0.63 -14.30 11.35
N GLU A 193 -1.56 -15.26 11.48
CA GLU A 193 -1.44 -16.34 12.46
C GLU A 193 -0.55 -17.49 11.98
N GLY A 194 -0.05 -18.28 12.93
CA GLY A 194 0.88 -19.39 12.72
C GLY A 194 2.33 -19.03 13.07
N GLN A 195 3.08 -20.03 13.57
CA GLN A 195 4.47 -19.87 14.02
C GLN A 195 5.39 -19.39 12.90
N GLU A 196 5.27 -19.98 11.71
CA GLU A 196 6.08 -19.68 10.53
C GLU A 196 5.96 -18.22 10.08
N MET A 197 4.72 -17.72 9.98
CA MET A 197 4.40 -16.32 9.67
C MET A 197 5.02 -15.38 10.70
N ASN A 198 4.87 -15.68 12.00
CA ASN A 198 5.44 -14.88 13.08
C ASN A 198 6.98 -14.87 13.06
N SER A 199 7.61 -16.00 12.72
CA SER A 199 9.07 -16.10 12.57
C SER A 199 9.59 -15.20 11.45
N ARG A 200 9.01 -15.32 10.24
CA ARG A 200 9.36 -14.51 9.07
C ARG A 200 9.06 -13.02 9.27
N LEU A 201 7.96 -12.65 9.94
CA LEU A 201 7.67 -11.25 10.28
C LEU A 201 8.73 -10.64 11.22
N ARG A 202 9.21 -11.40 12.23
CA ARG A 202 10.28 -10.95 13.14
C ARG A 202 11.64 -10.86 12.44
N HIS A 203 11.95 -11.82 11.57
CA HIS A 203 13.15 -11.76 10.72
C HIS A 203 13.11 -10.51 9.85
N LEU A 204 12.00 -10.30 9.12
CA LEU A 204 11.84 -9.18 8.20
C LEU A 204 11.83 -7.81 8.89
N TYR A 205 11.24 -7.70 10.09
CA TYR A 205 11.33 -6.50 10.94
C TYR A 205 12.79 -6.15 11.27
N THR A 206 13.57 -7.15 11.70
CA THR A 206 14.99 -6.99 12.05
C THR A 206 15.83 -6.65 10.83
N PHE A 207 15.61 -7.37 9.72
CA PHE A 207 16.24 -7.12 8.43
C PHE A 207 15.96 -5.68 7.94
N ALA A 208 14.70 -5.24 7.98
CA ALA A 208 14.31 -3.90 7.53
C ALA A 208 14.96 -2.80 8.39
N MET A 209 15.06 -3.00 9.71
CA MET A 209 15.76 -2.09 10.62
C MET A 209 17.27 -1.99 10.33
N LYS A 210 17.94 -3.14 10.14
CA LYS A 210 19.36 -3.20 9.73
C LYS A 210 19.56 -2.47 8.38
N CYS A 211 18.74 -2.79 7.40
CA CYS A 211 18.83 -2.24 6.05
C CYS A 211 18.60 -0.73 6.05
N GLN A 212 17.58 -0.24 6.76
CA GLN A 212 17.31 1.19 6.89
C GLN A 212 18.51 1.95 7.48
N THR A 213 19.17 1.40 8.51
CA THR A 213 20.36 2.01 9.12
C THR A 213 21.52 2.10 8.13
N ARG A 214 21.81 1.00 7.41
CA ARG A 214 22.86 0.96 6.38
C ARG A 214 22.61 1.97 5.26
N VAL A 215 21.37 2.03 4.76
CA VAL A 215 20.97 2.91 3.65
C VAL A 215 21.00 4.38 4.07
N LYS A 216 20.52 4.72 5.27
CA LYS A 216 20.62 6.10 5.82
C LYS A 216 22.07 6.58 5.95
N LEU A 217 23.00 5.69 6.31
CA LEU A 217 24.43 6.03 6.38
C LEU A 217 25.01 6.27 4.98
N GLY A 218 24.84 5.32 4.07
CA GLY A 218 25.34 5.45 2.69
C GLY A 218 24.74 6.63 1.93
N LEU A 219 23.45 6.94 2.15
CA LEU A 219 22.81 8.11 1.56
C LEU A 219 23.42 9.42 2.06
N LYS A 220 23.71 9.54 3.36
CA LYS A 220 24.42 10.72 3.92
C LYS A 220 25.79 10.90 3.28
N ASP A 221 26.52 9.82 3.02
CA ASP A 221 27.86 9.90 2.44
C ASP A 221 27.81 10.27 0.95
N LEU A 222 26.86 9.71 0.18
CA LEU A 222 26.59 10.13 -1.21
C LEU A 222 26.09 11.59 -1.31
N GLN A 223 25.32 12.06 -0.31
CA GLN A 223 24.80 13.42 -0.30
C GLN A 223 25.87 14.50 -0.03
N LYS A 224 26.96 14.15 0.66
CA LYS A 224 28.10 15.06 0.98
C LYS A 224 29.02 15.33 -0.22
N THR A 225 28.99 14.49 -1.26
CA THR A 225 29.81 14.69 -2.47
C THR A 225 29.46 16.03 -3.13
N GLN A 226 30.39 16.99 -3.17
CA GLN A 226 30.12 18.33 -3.70
C GLN A 226 29.82 18.33 -5.21
N ASN A 227 30.57 17.54 -5.98
CA ASN A 227 30.36 17.38 -7.44
C ASN A 227 29.63 16.06 -7.70
N LYS A 228 28.30 16.12 -7.83
CA LYS A 228 27.46 14.94 -8.10
C LYS A 228 27.37 14.71 -9.60
N ASP A 229 28.12 13.72 -10.08
CA ASP A 229 27.95 13.19 -11.43
C ASP A 229 26.61 12.45 -11.57
N GLN A 230 26.22 12.14 -12.82
CA GLN A 230 24.98 11.42 -13.11
C GLN A 230 24.90 10.07 -12.37
N GLN A 231 26.02 9.36 -12.21
CA GLN A 231 26.04 8.08 -11.48
C GLN A 231 25.78 8.27 -9.98
N THR A 232 26.30 9.34 -9.36
CA THR A 232 26.01 9.65 -7.96
C THR A 232 24.56 10.06 -7.76
N ILE A 233 23.97 10.83 -8.70
CA ILE A 233 22.54 11.18 -8.69
C ILE A 233 21.67 9.92 -8.78
N GLU A 234 22.01 8.96 -9.65
CA GLU A 234 21.28 7.69 -9.76
C GLU A 234 21.44 6.80 -8.53
N LYS A 235 22.64 6.73 -7.94
CA LYS A 235 22.89 6.04 -6.66
C LYS A 235 22.06 6.63 -5.52
N ILE A 236 21.96 7.97 -5.44
CA ILE A 236 21.11 8.69 -4.48
C ILE A 236 19.64 8.30 -4.66
N LYS A 237 19.07 8.45 -5.87
CA LYS A 237 17.67 8.08 -6.15
C LYS A 237 17.37 6.62 -5.82
N LYS A 238 18.30 5.72 -6.13
CA LYS A 238 18.16 4.28 -5.84
C LYS A 238 18.21 4.00 -4.34
N ALA A 239 19.08 4.69 -3.59
CA ALA A 239 19.14 4.61 -2.13
C ALA A 239 17.90 5.22 -1.46
N GLU A 240 17.36 6.33 -1.96
CA GLU A 240 16.12 6.96 -1.48
C GLU A 240 14.90 6.05 -1.69
N ASN A 241 14.80 5.38 -2.85
CA ASN A 241 13.78 4.35 -3.07
C ASN A 241 13.92 3.21 -2.06
N VAL A 242 15.12 2.63 -1.91
CA VAL A 242 15.35 1.55 -0.93
C VAL A 242 15.07 2.00 0.51
N GLN A 243 15.38 3.25 0.88
CA GLN A 243 15.04 3.80 2.19
C GLN A 243 13.52 3.87 2.41
N THR A 244 12.77 4.24 1.37
CA THR A 244 11.29 4.33 1.41
C THR A 244 10.68 2.94 1.54
N VAL A 245 11.08 2.01 0.66
CA VAL A 245 10.66 0.60 0.64
C VAL A 245 10.93 -0.07 2.00
N THR A 246 12.15 0.07 2.54
CA THR A 246 12.52 -0.53 3.83
C THR A 246 11.81 0.11 5.03
N GLN A 247 11.57 1.43 5.00
CA GLN A 247 10.75 2.10 6.01
C GLN A 247 9.30 1.59 5.99
N ASN A 248 8.72 1.40 4.80
CA ASN A 248 7.37 0.87 4.65
C ASN A 248 7.26 -0.56 5.18
N ILE A 249 8.18 -1.45 4.77
CA ILE A 249 8.26 -2.83 5.31
C ILE A 249 8.37 -2.81 6.84
N PHE A 250 9.33 -2.05 7.40
CA PHE A 250 9.52 -1.95 8.85
C PHE A 250 8.24 -1.52 9.58
N THR A 251 7.58 -0.46 9.11
CA THR A 251 6.36 0.09 9.72
C THR A 251 5.24 -0.96 9.71
N MET A 252 5.02 -1.64 8.58
CA MET A 252 3.98 -2.65 8.45
C MET A 252 4.28 -3.90 9.27
N THR A 253 5.51 -4.44 9.24
CA THR A 253 5.88 -5.63 10.02
C THR A 253 5.81 -5.37 11.53
N LYS A 254 6.22 -4.19 11.99
CA LYS A 254 6.13 -3.78 13.40
C LYS A 254 4.70 -3.82 13.92
N GLU A 255 3.74 -3.48 13.07
CA GLU A 255 2.32 -3.48 13.40
C GLU A 255 1.72 -4.90 13.35
N LEU A 256 2.07 -5.68 12.32
CA LEU A 256 1.57 -7.05 12.13
C LEU A 256 2.04 -8.02 13.22
N MET A 257 3.22 -7.79 13.79
CA MET A 257 3.75 -8.55 14.94
C MET A 257 2.96 -8.35 16.24
N LYS A 258 2.09 -7.35 16.34
CA LYS A 258 1.24 -7.16 17.53
C LYS A 258 0.06 -8.14 17.52
N PRO A 259 -0.47 -8.53 18.70
CA PRO A 259 -1.77 -9.19 18.81
C PRO A 259 -2.85 -8.40 18.07
N ALA A 260 -3.79 -9.08 17.41
CA ALA A 260 -4.79 -8.45 16.54
C ALA A 260 -5.52 -7.25 17.19
N VAL A 261 -5.93 -7.39 18.46
CA VAL A 261 -6.62 -6.36 19.25
C VAL A 261 -5.78 -5.11 19.56
N ALA A 262 -4.46 -5.19 19.42
CA ALA A 262 -3.52 -4.10 19.72
C ALA A 262 -2.97 -3.42 18.44
N ARG A 263 -3.50 -3.76 17.27
CA ARG A 263 -3.07 -3.20 15.98
C ARG A 263 -3.72 -1.84 15.72
N HIS A 264 -2.90 -0.89 15.28
CA HIS A 264 -3.29 0.44 14.85
C HIS A 264 -2.82 0.66 13.41
N PHE A 265 -3.72 0.40 12.46
CA PHE A 265 -3.44 0.51 11.04
C PHE A 265 -3.36 1.97 10.59
N THR A 266 -2.13 2.48 10.48
CA THR A 266 -1.85 3.79 9.87
C THR A 266 -1.81 3.69 8.34
N LYS A 267 -2.07 4.79 7.64
CA LYS A 267 -2.00 4.86 6.18
C LYS A 267 -0.55 4.86 5.71
N VAL A 268 -0.10 3.74 5.15
CA VAL A 268 1.20 3.62 4.47
C VAL A 268 1.03 4.02 2.99
N VAL A 269 1.94 4.86 2.49
CA VAL A 269 2.04 5.22 1.06
C VAL A 269 3.14 4.37 0.44
N ILE A 270 2.78 3.49 -0.49
CA ILE A 270 3.70 2.54 -1.09
C ILE A 270 4.70 3.24 -2.03
N SER A 271 5.92 2.70 -2.16
CA SER A 271 7.08 3.40 -2.75
C SER A 271 6.86 3.97 -4.16
N TRP A 272 6.20 3.25 -5.08
CA TRP A 272 5.91 3.75 -6.43
C TRP A 272 4.67 4.67 -6.54
N ARG A 273 4.02 4.99 -5.41
CA ARG A 273 2.93 5.98 -5.31
C ARG A 273 3.38 7.27 -4.60
N THR A 274 4.69 7.48 -4.42
CA THR A 274 5.22 8.73 -3.85
C THR A 274 4.76 9.93 -4.67
N SER A 275 3.83 10.71 -4.11
CA SER A 275 3.59 12.08 -4.55
C SER A 275 4.91 12.84 -4.43
N PRO A 276 5.30 13.67 -5.41
CA PRO A 276 6.34 14.65 -5.19
C PRO A 276 5.89 15.54 -4.02
N GLN A 277 6.59 15.47 -2.89
CA GLN A 277 6.39 16.45 -1.83
C GLN A 277 7.05 17.74 -2.30
N THR A 278 6.22 18.75 -2.58
CA THR A 278 6.70 20.12 -2.69
C THR A 278 7.37 20.53 -1.39
N THR A 279 8.52 21.16 -1.53
CA THR A 279 9.34 21.70 -0.45
C THR A 279 8.57 22.66 0.46
N THR A 280 8.74 22.47 1.77
CA THR A 280 8.73 23.52 2.81
C THR A 280 7.47 24.39 2.92
N SER A 281 6.59 24.07 3.87
CA SER A 281 5.71 25.04 4.53
C SER A 281 6.16 25.25 5.99
N PRO A 282 6.29 26.50 6.49
CA PRO A 282 6.72 26.76 7.87
C PRO A 282 5.67 26.33 8.93
N PRO A 283 6.07 26.13 10.20
CA PRO A 283 5.14 25.72 11.25
C PRO A 283 4.14 26.82 11.60
N THR A 284 2.85 26.49 11.56
CA THR A 284 1.78 27.36 12.04
C THR A 284 1.85 27.53 13.56
N LEU A 285 2.19 28.73 14.02
CA LEU A 285 2.15 29.08 15.43
C LEU A 285 0.70 29.30 15.91
N THR A 286 0.49 28.98 17.17
CA THR A 286 -0.75 29.00 17.94
C THR A 286 -1.53 30.32 17.86
N SER A 287 -2.85 30.22 17.75
CA SER A 287 -3.79 31.33 17.88
C SER A 287 -4.02 31.74 19.34
N SER A 288 -3.77 33.01 19.69
CA SER A 288 -4.25 33.62 20.94
C SER A 288 -4.54 35.12 20.79
N THR A 289 -5.83 35.44 20.65
CA THR A 289 -6.58 36.56 21.25
C THR A 289 -6.01 38.00 21.35
N THR A 290 -6.90 38.95 20.99
CA THR A 290 -7.00 40.37 21.42
C THR A 290 -6.01 41.42 20.87
N GLY A 291 -6.54 42.59 20.49
CA GLY A 291 -5.76 43.80 20.19
C GLY A 291 -6.40 44.70 19.10
N VAL A 292 -7.04 45.80 19.50
CA VAL A 292 -7.69 46.77 18.58
C VAL A 292 -6.72 47.92 18.25
N LYS A 293 -6.62 48.32 16.97
CA LYS A 293 -6.72 49.73 16.47
C LYS A 293 -6.46 49.87 14.96
N ARG A 294 -7.31 50.67 14.30
CA ARG A 294 -7.08 51.33 12.99
C ARG A 294 -6.45 52.72 13.26
N PRO A 295 -5.80 53.41 12.29
CA PRO A 295 -6.58 54.13 11.24
C PRO A 295 -5.87 54.41 9.87
N ASN A 296 -6.70 54.84 8.88
CA ASN A 296 -6.49 55.96 7.93
C ASN A 296 -5.32 56.00 6.89
N THR A 297 -5.43 56.59 5.67
CA THR A 297 -6.55 56.96 4.74
C THR A 297 -5.95 57.16 3.32
N GLU A 298 -6.84 57.27 2.31
CA GLU A 298 -6.69 57.91 0.97
C GLU A 298 -6.26 57.00 -0.22
N GLY A 299 -6.88 57.08 -1.40
CA GLY A 299 -7.97 57.97 -1.88
C GLY A 299 -8.78 57.42 -3.07
N SER A 300 -9.71 58.24 -3.58
CA SER A 300 -10.71 57.99 -4.65
C SER A 300 -10.12 57.45 -5.98
N THR A 301 -10.84 56.88 -6.95
CA THR A 301 -12.25 57.03 -7.43
C THR A 301 -12.58 55.73 -8.25
N SER A 302 -13.79 55.38 -8.73
CA SER A 302 -15.06 56.08 -8.95
C SER A 302 -16.30 55.15 -8.88
N ASN A 303 -17.34 55.42 -9.67
CA ASN A 303 -18.64 54.74 -9.82
C ASN A 303 -19.26 55.21 -11.18
N PRO A 304 -20.48 54.84 -11.66
CA PRO A 304 -21.47 53.87 -11.16
C PRO A 304 -22.12 52.96 -12.24
N ASN A 305 -22.97 51.99 -11.85
CA ASN A 305 -24.31 51.87 -12.46
C ASN A 305 -25.39 51.23 -11.55
N LYS A 306 -26.66 51.34 -11.94
CA LYS A 306 -27.87 51.32 -11.10
C LYS A 306 -28.74 50.04 -11.16
N LYS A 307 -29.47 49.80 -10.05
CA LYS A 307 -30.80 49.12 -9.93
C LYS A 307 -30.84 47.61 -10.28
N GLN A 308 -31.83 46.79 -9.87
CA GLN A 308 -33.17 47.05 -9.32
C GLN A 308 -33.68 45.92 -8.38
N LYS A 309 -34.77 46.16 -7.62
CA LYS A 309 -35.53 45.14 -6.83
C LYS A 309 -36.83 44.73 -7.56
N SER A 310 -37.18 43.43 -7.48
CA SER A 310 -38.55 42.84 -7.49
C SER A 310 -38.41 41.32 -7.25
N ALA A 311 -39.04 40.67 -6.25
CA ALA A 311 -40.44 40.21 -6.21
C ALA A 311 -40.82 39.41 -7.49
N GLN A 312 -41.35 38.17 -7.46
CA GLN A 312 -42.57 37.73 -6.77
C GLN A 312 -42.81 36.18 -6.85
N THR A 313 -43.51 35.61 -5.85
CA THR A 313 -44.47 34.45 -5.88
C THR A 313 -44.12 33.00 -6.34
N ASN A 314 -44.53 32.05 -5.47
CA ASN A 314 -45.29 30.79 -5.74
C ASN A 314 -44.59 29.60 -6.46
N THR A 315 -44.89 28.31 -6.20
CA THR A 315 -45.84 27.60 -5.30
C THR A 315 -45.49 26.09 -5.22
N THR A 316 -45.94 25.38 -4.17
CA THR A 316 -46.28 23.92 -4.16
C THR A 316 -45.13 22.90 -4.37
N SER A 317 -45.02 21.74 -3.70
CA SER A 317 -45.54 21.15 -2.44
C SER A 317 -44.82 19.79 -2.24
N GLN A 318 -44.66 19.31 -0.99
CA GLN A 318 -45.01 17.93 -0.53
C GLN A 318 -44.25 17.46 0.73
N ALA A 319 -44.91 16.55 1.46
CA ALA A 319 -44.37 15.52 2.35
C ALA A 319 -43.64 15.91 3.67
N SER A 320 -44.46 16.14 4.70
CA SER A 320 -44.45 15.45 5.99
C SER A 320 -43.25 14.56 6.36
N GLN A 321 -42.66 14.79 7.56
CA GLN A 321 -42.30 13.70 8.47
C GLN A 321 -42.21 14.15 9.94
N ILE A 322 -42.62 13.25 10.84
CA ILE A 322 -42.91 13.53 12.26
C ILE A 322 -41.66 13.40 13.13
N ARG A 323 -41.54 14.29 14.11
CA ARG A 323 -40.37 14.44 14.99
C ARG A 323 -40.59 13.73 16.33
N GLN A 324 -39.97 12.56 16.54
CA GLN A 324 -39.91 11.96 17.88
C GLN A 324 -38.66 12.43 18.64
N LYS A 325 -38.89 13.02 19.82
CA LYS A 325 -37.85 13.26 20.83
C LYS A 325 -37.72 12.02 21.70
N ILE A 326 -36.49 11.56 21.97
CA ILE A 326 -36.22 10.65 23.08
C ILE A 326 -35.41 11.41 24.13
N THR A 327 -35.98 11.57 25.32
CA THR A 327 -35.34 12.13 26.50
C THR A 327 -34.76 11.02 27.37
N ALA A 328 -33.49 11.16 27.78
CA ALA A 328 -32.87 10.29 28.78
C ALA A 328 -32.99 10.90 30.20
N PRO A 329 -33.26 10.10 31.24
CA PRO A 329 -33.01 10.48 32.63
C PRO A 329 -31.68 9.91 33.14
N LYS A 330 -31.13 10.48 34.21
CA LYS A 330 -29.85 10.07 34.82
C LYS A 330 -29.88 10.30 36.34
N VAL A 331 -29.07 9.53 37.08
CA VAL A 331 -28.71 9.67 38.52
C VAL A 331 -29.89 9.40 39.51
N THR A 332 -29.77 8.78 40.69
CA THR A 332 -28.69 8.75 41.72
C THR A 332 -28.68 7.52 42.67
N LYS A 333 -27.46 7.16 43.15
CA LYS A 333 -27.10 6.64 44.50
C LYS A 333 -27.72 5.29 44.95
N SER A 334 -27.18 4.52 45.92
CA SER A 334 -25.89 4.40 46.63
C SER A 334 -25.99 3.16 47.56
N VAL A 335 -24.88 2.54 47.99
CA VAL A 335 -24.59 1.93 49.33
C VAL A 335 -23.47 0.88 49.21
N ARG A 336 -22.84 0.57 50.35
CA ARG A 336 -21.45 0.12 50.53
C ARG A 336 -21.39 -0.97 51.60
N THR A 337 -20.73 -2.09 51.29
CA THR A 337 -20.10 -3.04 52.23
C THR A 337 -19.23 -4.00 51.40
N GLY A 338 -18.04 -4.45 51.80
CA GLY A 338 -17.27 -4.12 53.00
C GLY A 338 -16.77 -5.37 53.71
N GLN A 339 -15.58 -5.86 53.38
CA GLN A 339 -14.77 -6.66 54.30
C GLN A 339 -13.29 -6.60 53.93
N ALA A 340 -12.44 -6.67 54.95
CA ALA A 340 -11.00 -6.58 54.84
C ALA A 340 -10.35 -7.63 55.74
N ASN A 341 -9.24 -8.19 55.28
CA ASN A 341 -8.12 -8.68 56.07
C ASN A 341 -6.89 -8.57 55.16
N LYS A 342 -5.79 -7.88 55.50
CA LYS A 342 -4.83 -8.11 56.61
C LYS A 342 -4.27 -9.55 56.55
N ARG A 343 -2.96 -9.78 56.61
CA ARG A 343 -1.85 -8.95 57.15
C ARG A 343 -0.47 -9.50 56.71
N THR A 344 0.58 -8.65 56.73
CA THR A 344 2.05 -8.94 56.97
C THR A 344 2.72 -10.07 56.17
N GLY A 345 3.83 -9.89 55.43
CA GLY A 345 5.21 -9.60 55.89
C GLY A 345 6.18 -10.64 55.24
N GLU A 346 7.51 -10.58 55.22
CA GLU A 346 8.55 -9.57 55.55
C GLU A 346 9.79 -9.81 54.65
N ALA A 347 10.40 -8.79 54.04
CA ALA A 347 11.62 -8.08 54.48
C ALA A 347 12.91 -8.93 54.71
N ASN A 348 13.79 -9.03 53.69
CA ASN A 348 15.28 -9.01 53.73
C ASN A 348 15.83 -9.18 52.29
N LYS A 349 16.77 -8.40 51.74
CA LYS A 349 18.18 -8.00 52.06
C LYS A 349 19.27 -8.94 51.49
N ARG A 350 20.01 -8.41 50.49
CA ARG A 350 21.45 -8.66 50.16
C ARG A 350 21.79 -10.12 49.73
N THR A 351 22.91 -10.49 49.09
CA THR A 351 24.27 -9.90 48.99
C THR A 351 25.08 -10.54 47.82
N GLY A 352 26.03 -9.83 47.20
CA GLY A 352 27.23 -10.37 46.49
C GLY A 352 27.03 -11.22 45.21
N GLY A 353 28.03 -11.42 44.34
CA GLY A 353 29.37 -10.84 44.24
C GLY A 353 30.42 -11.81 43.66
N SER A 354 31.17 -11.42 42.61
CA SER A 354 32.26 -12.18 41.94
C SER A 354 31.87 -13.55 41.32
N GLY A 355 32.61 -14.13 40.37
CA GLY A 355 33.82 -13.73 39.63
C GLY A 355 34.52 -14.99 39.09
N GLY A 356 35.03 -14.98 37.85
CA GLY A 356 35.56 -16.22 37.24
C GLY A 356 36.22 -16.04 35.87
N ASN A 357 37.50 -15.64 35.89
CA ASN A 357 38.34 -15.51 34.69
C ASN A 357 39.10 -16.82 34.39
N ARG A 358 39.27 -17.20 33.12
CA ARG A 358 40.32 -18.15 32.69
C ARG A 358 40.75 -17.90 31.23
N ASN A 359 42.05 -17.73 31.06
CA ASN A 359 42.80 -17.80 29.79
C ASN A 359 42.51 -19.15 29.06
N ASN A 360 42.87 -19.39 27.79
CA ASN A 360 44.05 -18.95 27.02
C ASN A 360 43.85 -19.35 25.54
N GLY A 361 44.61 -18.79 24.57
CA GLY A 361 44.65 -19.38 23.22
C GLY A 361 44.92 -18.47 22.03
N VAL A 362 46.12 -17.91 21.92
CA VAL A 362 46.58 -17.26 20.67
C VAL A 362 46.81 -18.32 19.59
N ARG A 363 46.17 -18.17 18.42
CA ARG A 363 46.66 -18.73 17.15
C ARG A 363 46.48 -17.74 16.00
N LEU A 364 47.59 -17.17 15.53
CA LEU A 364 47.65 -16.62 14.17
C LEU A 364 47.54 -17.79 13.18
N ALA A 365 46.67 -17.65 12.17
CA ALA A 365 46.68 -18.52 11.00
C ALA A 365 46.51 -17.69 9.71
N LYS A 366 47.58 -17.74 8.91
CA LYS A 366 47.81 -17.23 7.55
C LYS A 366 46.62 -16.72 6.73
N ILE A 367 46.84 -15.53 6.16
CA ILE A 367 46.23 -15.03 4.93
C ILE A 367 46.35 -16.10 3.82
N ALA A 368 45.22 -16.51 3.24
CA ALA A 368 45.16 -17.13 1.93
C ALA A 368 44.50 -16.14 0.96
N ARG A 369 45.32 -15.47 0.12
CA ARG A 369 44.80 -14.79 -1.06
C ARG A 369 44.40 -15.86 -2.08
N ASN A 370 43.13 -15.92 -2.46
CA ASN A 370 42.77 -16.49 -3.76
C ASN A 370 42.14 -15.41 -4.63
N LYS A 371 42.60 -15.30 -5.87
CA LYS A 371 42.13 -14.32 -6.85
C LYS A 371 40.99 -14.96 -7.63
N ASN A 372 39.78 -14.42 -7.52
CA ASN A 372 38.83 -14.40 -8.63
C ASN A 372 38.12 -13.04 -8.62
N ASN A 373 37.99 -12.46 -9.81
CA ASN A 373 38.07 -11.01 -9.99
C ASN A 373 36.80 -10.45 -10.64
N GLU A 374 35.76 -10.21 -9.83
CA GLU A 374 34.65 -9.34 -10.21
C GLU A 374 34.48 -8.20 -9.20
N LYS A 375 33.99 -7.05 -9.71
CA LYS A 375 34.29 -5.72 -9.17
C LYS A 375 33.57 -5.43 -7.83
N ASN A 376 34.30 -5.60 -6.72
CA ASN A 376 33.86 -5.18 -5.40
C ASN A 376 33.91 -3.66 -5.23
N LEU A 377 32.77 -3.05 -4.92
CA LEU A 377 32.65 -1.61 -4.61
C LEU A 377 32.88 -1.37 -3.10
N TYR A 378 34.09 -1.65 -2.62
CA TYR A 378 34.48 -1.46 -1.21
C TYR A 378 35.88 -0.86 -1.10
N VAL A 379 35.97 0.29 -0.44
CA VAL A 379 37.24 0.93 -0.05
C VAL A 379 37.24 1.06 1.48
N PRO A 380 38.16 0.40 2.21
CA PRO A 380 38.22 0.50 3.66
C PRO A 380 38.75 1.88 4.09
N PRO A 381 38.30 2.42 5.25
CA PRO A 381 38.75 3.72 5.74
C PRO A 381 40.23 3.69 6.19
N PRO A 382 40.95 4.82 6.10
CA PRO A 382 42.34 4.89 6.51
C PRO A 382 42.49 4.66 8.01
N ARG A 383 43.44 3.79 8.40
CA ARG A 383 43.84 3.64 9.80
C ARG A 383 44.51 4.95 10.26
N ARG A 384 44.00 5.56 11.33
CA ARG A 384 44.73 6.63 12.03
C ARG A 384 46.04 6.05 12.59
N ALA A 385 47.16 6.61 12.18
CA ALA A 385 48.40 6.44 12.91
C ALA A 385 48.30 7.12 14.30
N LYS A 386 48.98 6.54 15.27
CA LYS A 386 49.49 7.20 16.48
C LYS A 386 51.00 7.04 16.44
#